data_AF-A0A5B7C9W2-F1
#
_entry.id   AF-A0A5B7C9W2-F1
#
_cell.length_a   1.000
_cell.length_b   1.000
_cell.length_c   1.000
_cell.angle_alpha   90.00
_cell.angle_beta   90.00
_cell.angle_gamma   90.00
#
_symmetry.space_group_name_H-M   'P 1'
#
loop_
_entity.id
_entity.type
_entity.pdbx_description
1 polymer ?
#
loop_
_entity_poly.entity_id
_entity_poly.type
_entity_poly.pdbx_seq_one_letter_code
_entity_poly.pdbx_strand_id
1 'polypeptide(L)'
;ANCFLELIIAGADLGLVNNYGESAVQLAKRSVFGSSMASIIKQAIVTGTKIISTNLEVFSLLHFVVGIGNVELLQMILQRTTEDISKHDSLGLTPILVAAKTGHAETF
;
A
#
# COMPACT_ATOMS: atom_id res chain seq x y z
N ALA A 1 15.46 -0.11 7.24
CA ALA A 1 14.27 0.77 7.22
C ALA A 1 14.52 2.02 6.37
N ASN A 2 15.56 2.81 6.65
CA ASN A 2 15.85 4.04 5.89
C ASN A 2 15.99 3.81 4.38
N CYS A 3 16.76 2.83 3.92
CA CYS A 3 16.92 2.64 2.47
C CYS A 3 15.62 2.28 1.73
N PHE A 4 14.66 1.61 2.38
CA PHE A 4 13.37 1.30 1.74
C PHE A 4 12.53 2.56 1.58
N LEU A 5 12.53 3.43 2.59
CA LEU A 5 11.91 4.75 2.51
C LEU A 5 12.56 5.60 1.40
N GLU A 6 13.89 5.69 1.38
CA GLU A 6 14.62 6.46 0.36
C GLU A 6 14.32 5.97 -1.06
N LEU A 7 14.21 4.65 -1.26
CA LEU A 7 13.84 4.09 -2.55
C LEU A 7 12.41 4.47 -2.96
N ILE A 8 11.45 4.44 -2.03
CA ILE A 8 10.08 4.92 -2.31
C ILE A 8 10.10 6.41 -2.67
N ILE A 9 10.81 7.23 -1.90
CA ILE A 9 10.96 8.68 -2.16
C ILE A 9 11.59 8.94 -3.53
N ALA A 10 12.56 8.12 -3.93
CA ALA A 10 13.20 8.17 -5.24
C ALA A 10 12.31 7.66 -6.40
N GLY A 11 11.09 7.17 -6.12
CA GLY A 11 10.15 6.70 -7.13
C GLY A 11 10.25 5.21 -7.44
N ALA A 12 10.70 4.38 -6.49
CA ALA A 12 10.63 2.93 -6.64
C ALA A 12 9.19 2.46 -6.82
N ASP A 13 8.98 1.62 -7.83
CA ASP A 13 7.70 1.05 -8.18
C ASP A 13 7.42 -0.21 -7.34
N LEU A 14 6.38 -0.14 -6.52
CA LEU A 14 5.95 -1.24 -5.64
C LEU A 14 5.11 -2.30 -6.37
N GLY A 15 4.74 -2.06 -7.62
CA GLY A 15 4.02 -2.99 -8.49
C GLY A 15 4.92 -4.00 -9.22
N LEU A 16 6.24 -3.96 -9.00
CA LEU A 16 7.18 -4.88 -9.63
C LEU A 16 7.33 -6.18 -8.83
N VAL A 17 7.66 -7.26 -9.56
CA VAL A 17 8.01 -8.57 -8.99
C VAL A 17 9.35 -9.05 -9.52
N ASN A 18 10.05 -9.87 -8.74
CA ASN A 18 11.25 -10.57 -9.21
C ASN A 18 10.88 -11.77 -10.12
N ASN A 19 11.88 -12.52 -10.59
CA ASN A 19 11.68 -13.71 -11.44
C ASN A 19 10.97 -14.88 -10.73
N TYR A 20 10.76 -14.79 -9.42
CA TYR A 20 9.99 -15.75 -8.61
C TYR A 20 8.56 -15.26 -8.34
N GLY A 21 8.16 -14.10 -8.88
CA GLY A 21 6.84 -13.52 -8.66
C GLY A 21 6.68 -12.80 -7.31
N GLU A 22 7.77 -12.52 -6.60
CA GLU A 22 7.72 -11.86 -5.29
C GLU A 22 7.90 -10.35 -5.41
N SER A 23 7.00 -9.58 -4.79
CA SER A 23 7.11 -8.12 -4.70
C SER A 23 7.95 -7.66 -3.51
N ALA A 24 8.47 -6.44 -3.58
CA ALA A 24 9.21 -5.83 -2.49
C ALA A 24 8.41 -5.80 -1.17
N VAL A 25 7.09 -5.58 -1.26
CA VAL A 25 6.20 -5.52 -0.09
C VAL A 25 5.94 -6.91 0.49
N GLN A 26 5.78 -7.95 -0.35
CA GLN A 26 5.62 -9.33 0.12
C GLN A 26 6.88 -9.83 0.85
N LEU A 27 8.05 -9.57 0.28
CA LEU A 27 9.33 -9.91 0.91
C LEU A 27 9.51 -9.18 2.25
N ALA A 28 9.20 -7.87 2.28
CA ALA A 28 9.28 -7.09 3.51
C ALA A 28 8.34 -7.61 4.60
N LYS A 29 7.09 -8.00 4.27
CA LYS A 29 6.14 -8.60 5.21
C LYS A 29 6.63 -9.90 5.85
N ARG A 30 7.40 -10.71 5.10
CA ARG A 30 7.99 -11.98 5.57
C ARG A 30 9.29 -11.77 6.37
N SER A 31 9.73 -10.54 6.51
CA SER A 31 10.97 -10.17 7.22
C SER A 31 10.66 -9.43 8.52
N VAL A 32 11.72 -9.11 9.28
CA VAL A 32 11.63 -8.24 10.47
C VAL A 32 11.05 -6.85 10.17
N PHE A 33 10.96 -6.44 8.90
CA PHE A 33 10.39 -5.15 8.48
C PHE A 33 8.87 -5.15 8.30
N GLY A 34 8.19 -6.30 8.44
CA GLY A 34 6.75 -6.41 8.16
C GLY A 34 5.89 -5.44 8.96
N SER A 35 6.20 -5.23 10.25
CA SER A 35 5.51 -4.27 11.12
C SER A 35 5.81 -2.81 10.81
N SER A 36 6.92 -2.52 10.10
CA SER A 36 7.36 -1.16 9.81
C SER A 36 6.75 -0.59 8.52
N MET A 37 6.12 -1.41 7.68
CA MET A 37 5.65 -0.99 6.36
C MET A 37 4.66 0.18 6.42
N ALA A 38 3.69 0.14 7.34
CA ALA A 38 2.73 1.23 7.52
C ALA A 38 3.41 2.55 7.90
N SER A 39 4.43 2.49 8.77
CA SER A 39 5.21 3.67 9.17
C SER A 39 6.03 4.23 8.01
N ILE A 40 6.67 3.36 7.22
CA ILE A 40 7.45 3.77 6.04
C ILE A 40 6.56 4.43 4.99
N ILE A 41 5.40 3.83 4.69
CA ILE A 41 4.41 4.39 3.75
C ILE A 41 3.89 5.75 4.24
N LYS A 42 3.57 5.87 5.54
CA LYS A 42 3.16 7.15 6.14
C LYS A 42 4.25 8.21 5.99
N GLN A 43 5.51 7.87 6.29
CA GLN A 43 6.64 8.79 6.15
C GLN A 43 6.81 9.25 4.69
N ALA A 44 6.75 8.32 3.72
CA ALA A 44 6.81 8.67 2.30
C ALA A 44 5.70 9.65 1.90
N ILE A 45 4.44 9.41 2.31
CA ILE A 45 3.32 10.29 1.98
C ILE A 45 3.49 11.69 2.62
N VAL A 46 3.99 11.77 3.85
CA VAL A 46 4.25 13.05 4.53
C VAL A 46 5.26 13.91 3.75
N THR A 47 6.24 13.31 3.08
CA THR A 47 7.19 14.06 2.22
C THR A 47 6.55 14.65 0.96
N GLY A 48 5.30 14.30 0.65
CA GLY A 48 4.65 14.68 -0.62
C GLY A 48 4.95 13.72 -1.77
N THR A 49 5.71 12.65 -1.52
CA THR A 49 6.01 11.62 -2.51
C THR A 49 4.73 10.91 -2.94
N LYS A 50 4.52 10.82 -4.26
CA LYS A 50 3.51 9.92 -4.84
C LYS A 50 4.08 8.52 -4.89
N ILE A 51 3.48 7.59 -4.16
CA ILE A 51 3.85 6.16 -4.21
C ILE A 51 3.42 5.59 -5.56
N ILE A 52 4.32 4.86 -6.20
CA ILE A 52 4.11 4.28 -7.53
C ILE A 52 3.81 2.79 -7.40
N SER A 53 2.81 2.33 -8.14
CA SER A 53 2.57 0.93 -8.43
C SER A 53 2.05 0.77 -9.86
N THR A 54 2.86 0.18 -10.74
CA THR A 54 2.44 -0.07 -12.14
C THR A 54 1.50 -1.27 -12.26
N ASN A 55 1.49 -2.16 -11.27
CA ASN A 55 0.58 -3.30 -11.22
C ASN A 55 -0.14 -3.35 -9.87
N LEU A 56 -1.43 -3.00 -9.89
CA LEU A 56 -2.27 -2.93 -8.70
C LEU A 56 -2.64 -4.31 -8.13
N GLU A 57 -2.56 -5.37 -8.95
CA GLU A 57 -2.71 -6.76 -8.47
C GLU A 57 -1.51 -7.17 -7.61
N VAL A 58 -0.32 -6.67 -7.94
CA VAL A 58 0.91 -6.89 -7.16
C VAL A 58 0.92 -6.04 -5.89
N PHE A 59 0.65 -4.74 -6.01
CA PHE A 59 0.53 -3.85 -4.88
C PHE A 59 -0.45 -2.72 -5.16
N SER A 60 -1.50 -2.61 -4.34
CA SER A 60 -2.34 -1.42 -4.30
C SER A 60 -2.16 -0.73 -2.96
N LEU A 61 -1.80 0.56 -3.01
CA LEU A 61 -1.65 1.39 -1.82
C LEU A 61 -2.98 1.50 -1.08
N LEU A 62 -4.08 1.73 -1.81
CA LEU A 62 -5.41 1.86 -1.23
C LEU A 62 -5.84 0.59 -0.49
N HIS A 63 -5.76 -0.59 -1.12
CA HIS A 63 -6.09 -1.86 -0.46
C HIS A 63 -5.20 -2.13 0.75
N PHE A 64 -3.90 -1.81 0.67
CA PHE A 64 -2.98 -1.97 1.80
C PHE A 64 -3.40 -1.11 3.00
N VAL A 65 -3.69 0.17 2.79
CA VAL A 65 -4.06 1.11 3.85
C VAL A 65 -5.41 0.75 4.48
N VAL A 66 -6.39 0.34 3.65
CA VAL A 66 -7.69 -0.13 4.13
C VAL A 66 -7.55 -1.42 4.95
N GLY A 67 -6.75 -2.37 4.47
CA GLY A 67 -6.56 -3.64 5.15
C GLY A 67 -5.92 -3.52 6.54
N ILE A 68 -5.11 -2.48 6.78
CA ILE A 68 -4.54 -2.20 8.11
C ILE A 68 -5.44 -1.34 9.01
N GLY A 69 -6.55 -0.80 8.49
CA GLY A 69 -7.52 -0.02 9.26
C GLY A 69 -7.02 1.34 9.73
N ASN A 70 -5.97 1.88 9.10
CA ASN A 70 -5.38 3.15 9.49
C ASN A 70 -6.15 4.32 8.85
N VAL A 71 -7.16 4.82 9.57
CA VAL A 71 -8.08 5.89 9.11
C VAL A 71 -7.33 7.17 8.75
N GLU A 72 -6.36 7.57 9.56
CA GLU A 72 -5.54 8.76 9.30
C GLU A 72 -4.79 8.63 7.96
N LEU A 73 -4.14 7.48 7.76
CA LEU A 73 -3.41 7.21 6.52
C LEU A 73 -4.36 7.10 5.32
N LEU A 74 -5.56 6.53 5.51
CA LEU A 74 -6.59 6.44 4.48
C LEU A 74 -7.04 7.84 4.02
N GLN A 75 -7.32 8.73 4.98
CA GLN A 75 -7.67 10.12 4.68
C GLN A 75 -6.54 10.85 3.93
N MET A 76 -5.29 10.65 4.36
CA MET A 76 -4.12 11.25 3.69
C MET A 76 -3.99 10.80 2.23
N ILE A 77 -4.22 9.52 1.92
CA ILE A 77 -4.12 9.02 0.55
C ILE A 77 -5.32 9.43 -0.29
N LEU A 78 -6.55 9.43 0.25
CA LEU A 78 -7.75 9.79 -0.49
C LEU A 78 -7.75 11.27 -0.92
N GLN A 79 -7.14 12.14 -0.12
CA GLN A 79 -6.96 13.55 -0.49
C GLN A 79 -5.96 13.78 -1.63
N ARG A 80 -5.10 12.80 -1.92
CA ARG A 80 -3.97 12.95 -2.86
C ARG A 80 -4.02 12.00 -4.05
N THR A 81 -4.82 10.94 -3.95
CA THR A 81 -4.89 9.89 -4.95
C THR A 81 -5.89 10.23 -6.05
N THR A 82 -5.58 9.76 -7.25
CA THR A 82 -6.50 9.71 -8.40
C THR A 82 -6.82 8.26 -8.75
N GLU A 83 -6.42 7.32 -7.88
CA GLU A 83 -6.74 5.90 -8.06
C GLU A 83 -8.25 5.69 -8.02
N ASP A 84 -8.72 4.89 -8.96
CA ASP A 84 -10.08 4.41 -9.00
C ASP A 84 -10.33 3.45 -7.82
N ILE A 85 -11.16 3.90 -6.89
CA ILE A 85 -11.52 3.19 -5.66
C ILE A 85 -12.38 1.94 -5.92
N SER A 86 -12.78 1.67 -7.17
CA SER A 86 -13.53 0.47 -7.54
C SER A 86 -12.66 -0.67 -8.06
N LYS A 87 -11.35 -0.43 -8.24
CA LYS A 87 -10.43 -1.46 -8.76
C LYS A 87 -10.29 -2.63 -7.81
N HIS A 88 -10.07 -3.81 -8.39
CA HIS A 88 -9.84 -5.04 -7.65
C HIS A 88 -8.34 -5.23 -7.34
N ASP A 89 -8.04 -5.82 -6.19
CA ASP A 89 -6.73 -6.39 -5.87
C ASP A 89 -6.53 -7.77 -6.51
N SER A 90 -5.40 -8.42 -6.23
CA SER A 90 -5.10 -9.78 -6.72
C SER A 90 -6.05 -10.88 -6.21
N LEU A 91 -6.89 -10.59 -5.22
CA LEU A 91 -7.93 -11.51 -4.73
C LEU A 91 -9.30 -11.19 -5.33
N GLY A 92 -9.40 -10.22 -6.25
CA GLY A 92 -10.67 -9.76 -6.81
C GLY A 92 -11.46 -8.85 -5.86
N LEU A 93 -10.87 -8.40 -4.75
CA LEU A 93 -11.54 -7.58 -3.76
C LEU A 93 -11.38 -6.11 -4.13
N THR A 94 -12.45 -5.34 -4.02
CA THR A 94 -12.38 -3.87 -4.01
C THR A 94 -11.94 -3.38 -2.63
N PRO A 95 -11.52 -2.11 -2.48
CA PRO A 95 -11.13 -1.54 -1.18
C PRO A 95 -12.23 -1.70 -0.12
N ILE A 96 -13.50 -1.46 -0.46
CA ILE A 96 -14.62 -1.65 0.48
C ILE A 96 -14.81 -3.11 0.90
N LEU A 97 -14.58 -4.07 0.01
CA LEU A 97 -14.63 -5.50 0.34
C LEU A 97 -13.46 -5.89 1.25
N VAL A 98 -12.27 -5.32 1.06
CA VAL A 98 -11.15 -5.48 2.00
C VAL A 98 -11.51 -4.92 3.37
N ALA A 99 -12.10 -3.72 3.45
CA ALA A 99 -12.53 -3.12 4.71
C ALA A 99 -13.49 -4.05 5.46
N ALA A 100 -14.50 -4.59 4.78
CA ALA A 100 -15.44 -5.55 5.35
C ALA A 100 -14.73 -6.83 5.83
N LYS A 101 -13.84 -7.40 5.01
CA LYS A 101 -13.09 -8.62 5.34
C LYS A 101 -12.19 -8.44 6.57
N THR A 102 -11.60 -7.26 6.76
CA THR A 102 -10.68 -6.98 7.87
C THR A 102 -11.36 -6.39 9.10
N GLY A 103 -12.67 -6.17 9.08
CA GLY A 103 -13.41 -5.57 10.20
C GLY A 103 -13.25 -4.06 10.32
N HIS A 104 -12.87 -3.38 9.23
CA HIS A 104 -12.67 -1.93 9.15
C HIS A 104 -13.74 -1.24 8.28
N ALA A 105 -14.89 -1.87 8.06
CA ALA A 105 -15.94 -1.31 7.19
C ALA A 105 -16.50 0.04 7.68
N GLU A 106 -16.54 0.26 9.00
CA GLU A 106 -17.06 1.52 9.58
C GLU A 106 -16.14 2.72 9.34
N THR A 107 -14.88 2.48 8.94
CA THR A 107 -13.88 3.53 8.75
C THR A 107 -13.55 3.82 7.28
N PHE A 108 -14.19 3.09 6.36
CA PHE A 108 -14.10 3.28 4.91
C PHE A 108 -15.20 4.22 4.40
#